data_AF-A0A1Q3MIU4-F1
#
_entry.id   AF-A0A1Q3MIU4-F1
#
_cell.length_a   1.000
_cell.length_b   1.000
_cell.length_c   1.000
_cell.angle_alpha   90.00
_cell.angle_beta   90.00
_cell.angle_gamma   90.00
#
_symmetry.space_group_name_H-M   'P 1'
#
loop_
_entity.id
_entity.type
_entity.pdbx_description
1 polymer ?
#
loop_
_entity_poly.entity_id
_entity_poly.type
_entity_poly.pdbx_seq_one_letter_code
_entity_poly.pdbx_strand_id
1 'polypeptide(L)'
;MMKPIHSKSVTWILATFIFLILAWTFLFTRMGSLLLSVLLIIAVCYPRWRRWAMLAPLALLWGMASFGPWDISFENRPGPPHFARYAMGLPGPEAIEPSKRGEVVFGGCMSTGFEPKYVWVW
;
A
#
# COMPACT_ATOMS: atom_id res chain seq x y z
N MET A 1 4.40 21.10 43.62
CA MET A 1 5.39 21.21 42.52
C MET A 1 5.17 20.05 41.55
N MET A 2 4.41 20.25 40.48
CA MET A 2 4.16 19.21 39.48
C MET A 2 5.36 19.11 38.53
N LYS A 3 5.99 17.93 38.44
CA LYS A 3 7.05 17.69 37.46
C LYS A 3 6.41 17.65 36.05
N PRO A 4 6.96 18.36 35.06
CA PRO A 4 6.45 18.31 33.70
C PRO A 4 6.59 16.88 33.16
N ILE A 5 5.48 16.18 33.04
CA ILE A 5 5.43 14.83 32.49
C ILE A 5 5.75 14.93 30.99
N HIS A 6 6.96 14.51 30.65
CA HIS A 6 7.36 13.88 29.38
C HIS A 6 6.67 14.35 28.09
N SER A 7 6.99 15.56 27.63
CA SER A 7 6.72 16.00 26.25
C SER A 7 7.23 14.99 25.20
N LYS A 8 8.40 14.39 25.43
CA LYS A 8 9.01 13.41 24.50
C LYS A 8 8.17 12.14 24.34
N SER A 9 7.58 11.61 25.40
CA SER A 9 6.81 10.36 25.34
C SER A 9 5.50 10.56 24.57
N VAL A 10 4.87 11.73 24.71
CA VAL A 10 3.68 12.09 23.94
C VAL A 10 3.99 12.15 22.45
N THR A 11 5.14 12.74 22.06
CA THR A 11 5.57 12.80 20.65
C THR A 11 5.75 11.41 20.05
N TRP A 12 6.39 10.48 20.76
CA TRP A 12 6.59 9.11 20.28
C TRP A 12 5.28 8.33 20.14
N ILE A 13 4.35 8.50 21.08
CA ILE A 13 3.03 7.87 21.01
C ILE A 13 2.25 8.40 19.79
N LEU A 14 2.24 9.73 19.59
CA LEU A 14 1.56 10.34 18.45
C LEU A 14 2.15 9.88 17.12
N ALA A 15 3.49 9.88 17.02
CA ALA A 15 4.19 9.40 15.83
C ALA A 15 3.88 7.94 15.52
N THR A 16 3.82 7.09 16.56
CA THR A 16 3.45 5.67 16.43
C THR A 16 2.00 5.53 15.95
N PHE A 17 1.08 6.32 16.50
CA PHE A 17 -0.34 6.26 16.13
C PHE A 17 -0.57 6.72 14.69
N ILE A 18 0.06 7.82 14.27
CA ILE A 18 0.02 8.30 12.87
C ILE A 18 0.62 7.25 11.93
N PHE A 19 1.75 6.66 12.31
CA PHE A 19 2.37 5.58 11.56
C PHE A 19 1.44 4.37 11.41
N LEU A 20 0.74 3.96 12.47
CA LEU A 20 -0.21 2.86 12.43
C LEU A 20 -1.43 3.17 11.55
N ILE A 21 -1.96 4.39 11.59
CA ILE A 21 -3.08 4.82 10.73
C ILE A 21 -2.67 4.81 9.26
N LEU A 22 -1.50 5.38 8.94
CA LEU A 22 -0.95 5.36 7.59
C LEU A 22 -0.70 3.91 7.14
N ALA A 23 -0.07 3.10 7.99
CA ALA A 23 0.12 1.68 7.71
C ALA A 23 -1.21 1.00 7.43
N TRP A 24 -2.25 1.21 8.23
CA TRP A 24 -3.58 0.62 8.01
C TRP A 24 -4.18 1.01 6.66
N THR A 25 -4.13 2.30 6.29
CA THR A 25 -4.68 2.78 5.02
C THR A 25 -3.95 2.20 3.81
N PHE A 26 -2.61 2.09 3.90
CA PHE A 26 -1.81 1.47 2.83
C PHE A 26 -1.93 -0.05 2.80
N LEU A 27 -2.08 -0.72 3.95
CA LEU A 27 -2.19 -2.18 4.05
C LEU A 27 -3.45 -2.71 3.36
N PHE A 28 -4.57 -1.99 3.43
CA PHE A 28 -5.83 -2.44 2.83
C PHE A 28 -5.92 -2.19 1.32
N THR A 29 -5.18 -1.21 0.79
CA THR A 29 -5.34 -0.75 -0.60
C THR A 29 -4.19 -1.14 -1.51
N ARG A 30 -3.01 -1.49 -0.96
CA ARG A 30 -1.77 -1.69 -1.73
C ARG A 30 -1.01 -2.94 -1.29
N MET A 31 -1.18 -4.04 -2.02
CA MET A 31 -0.54 -5.32 -1.68
C MET A 31 0.98 -5.27 -1.81
N GLY A 32 1.51 -4.60 -2.85
CA GLY A 32 2.95 -4.43 -3.00
C GLY A 32 3.59 -3.66 -1.85
N SER A 33 2.89 -2.62 -1.35
CA SER A 33 3.33 -1.82 -0.20
C SER A 33 3.35 -2.65 1.08
N LEU A 34 2.39 -3.54 1.29
CA LEU A 34 2.33 -4.44 2.44
C LEU A 34 3.57 -5.34 2.52
N LEU A 35 3.90 -6.02 1.42
CA LEU A 35 5.06 -6.92 1.36
C LEU A 35 6.37 -6.15 1.62
N LEU A 36 6.54 -4.99 0.99
CA LEU A 36 7.72 -4.15 1.18
C LEU A 36 7.81 -3.55 2.59
N SER A 37 6.68 -3.29 3.24
CA SER A 37 6.66 -2.81 4.64
C SER A 37 7.22 -3.86 5.58
N VAL A 38 6.84 -5.13 5.41
CA VAL A 38 7.38 -6.25 6.20
C VAL A 38 8.89 -6.36 5.99
N LEU A 39 9.35 -6.32 4.74
CA LEU A 39 10.79 -6.36 4.43
C LEU A 39 11.54 -5.17 5.04
N LEU A 40 10.96 -3.96 5.00
CA LEU A 40 11.57 -2.76 5.56
C LEU A 40 11.69 -2.86 7.09
N ILE A 41 10.65 -3.36 7.77
CA ILE A 41 10.68 -3.60 9.22
C ILE A 41 11.79 -4.60 9.56
N ILE A 42 11.85 -5.74 8.85
CA ILE A 42 12.91 -6.74 9.05
C ILE A 42 14.30 -6.11 8.85
N ALA A 43 14.49 -5.35 7.77
CA ALA A 43 15.78 -4.72 7.47
C ALA A 43 16.21 -3.69 8.53
N VAL A 44 15.26 -2.98 9.15
CA VAL A 44 15.52 -2.02 10.22
C VAL A 44 15.78 -2.71 11.57
N CYS A 45 15.04 -3.78 11.87
CA CYS A 45 15.16 -4.54 13.13
C CYS A 45 16.43 -5.40 13.20
N TYR A 46 16.95 -5.89 12.06
CA TYR A 46 18.17 -6.71 12.03
C TYR A 46 19.43 -5.86 11.79
N PRO A 47 20.35 -5.74 12.78
CA PRO A 47 21.51 -4.84 12.68
C PRO A 47 22.41 -5.11 11.47
N ARG A 48 22.50 -6.38 11.05
CA ARG A 48 23.28 -6.80 9.87
C ARG A 48 22.76 -6.18 8.56
N TRP A 49 21.46 -5.92 8.46
CA TRP A 49 20.79 -5.46 7.25
C TRP A 49 20.54 -3.94 7.24
N ARG A 50 20.82 -3.26 8.36
CA ARG A 50 20.66 -1.82 8.55
C ARG A 50 21.70 -0.97 7.79
N ARG A 51 22.29 -1.50 6.72
CA ARG A 51 23.23 -0.77 5.86
C ARG A 51 22.44 0.15 4.94
N TRP A 52 22.87 1.41 4.82
CA TRP A 52 22.24 2.39 3.94
C TRP A 52 22.10 1.90 2.48
N ALA A 53 23.07 1.13 2.00
CA ALA A 53 23.03 0.52 0.67
C ALA A 53 21.86 -0.44 0.45
N MET A 54 21.26 -1.01 1.51
CA MET A 54 20.07 -1.87 1.43
C MET A 54 18.79 -1.10 1.78
N LEU A 55 18.85 -0.24 2.80
CA LEU A 55 17.68 0.51 3.27
C LEU A 55 17.21 1.54 2.23
N ALA A 56 18.13 2.24 1.56
CA ALA A 56 17.78 3.25 0.56
C ALA A 56 16.98 2.69 -0.62
N PRO A 57 17.43 1.62 -1.34
CA PRO A 57 16.64 1.07 -2.43
C PRO A 57 15.34 0.43 -1.94
N LEU A 58 15.33 -0.20 -0.76
CA LEU A 58 14.12 -0.79 -0.21
C LEU A 58 13.07 0.27 0.16
N ALA A 59 13.49 1.37 0.77
CA ALA A 59 12.62 2.51 1.07
C ALA A 59 12.12 3.19 -0.21
N LEU A 60 12.96 3.29 -1.25
CA LEU A 60 12.56 3.81 -2.55
C LEU A 60 11.49 2.92 -3.21
N LEU A 61 11.74 1.61 -3.27
CA LEU A 61 10.78 0.64 -3.79
C LEU A 61 9.46 0.66 -3.01
N TRP A 62 9.56 0.73 -1.68
CA TRP A 62 8.40 0.88 -0.81
C TRP A 62 7.60 2.13 -1.18
N GLY A 63 8.24 3.30 -1.26
CA GLY A 63 7.56 4.54 -1.67
C GLY A 63 6.94 4.44 -3.07
N MET A 64 7.62 3.82 -4.03
CA MET A 64 7.07 3.58 -5.36
C MET A 64 5.84 2.65 -5.34
N ALA A 65 5.83 1.65 -4.47
CA ALA A 65 4.68 0.75 -4.33
C ALA A 65 3.51 1.39 -3.56
N SER A 66 3.79 2.26 -2.58
CA SER A 66 2.76 2.96 -1.81
C SER A 66 2.08 4.06 -2.64
N PHE A 67 2.86 4.82 -3.42
CA PHE A 67 2.37 6.03 -4.10
C PHE A 67 2.29 5.91 -5.63
N GLY A 68 2.82 4.83 -6.21
CA GLY A 68 2.79 4.62 -7.66
C GLY A 68 1.37 4.39 -8.17
N PRO A 69 1.09 4.56 -9.47
CA PRO A 69 -0.24 4.31 -10.02
C PRO A 69 -0.51 2.83 -10.32
N TRP A 70 0.40 1.91 -9.96
CA TRP A 70 0.31 0.47 -10.20
C TRP A 70 0.36 -0.33 -8.90
N ASP A 71 -0.30 -1.49 -8.88
CA ASP A 71 -0.18 -2.49 -7.81
C ASP A 71 -0.35 -3.92 -8.39
N ILE A 72 -0.29 -4.94 -7.54
CA ILE A 72 -0.46 -6.35 -7.90
C ILE A 72 -1.76 -6.86 -7.27
N SER A 73 -2.65 -7.42 -8.09
CA SER A 73 -3.88 -8.07 -7.62
C SER A 73 -3.68 -9.58 -7.51
N PHE A 74 -4.28 -10.22 -6.50
CA PHE A 74 -4.35 -11.68 -6.41
C PHE A 74 -5.56 -12.29 -7.14
N GLU A 75 -6.37 -11.45 -7.79
CA GLU A 75 -7.54 -11.89 -8.52
C GLU A 75 -7.13 -12.50 -9.87
N ASN A 76 -7.57 -13.74 -10.10
CA ASN A 76 -7.38 -14.43 -11.38
C ASN A 76 -8.39 -13.87 -12.40
N ARG A 77 -7.89 -13.33 -13.50
CA ARG A 77 -8.71 -12.68 -14.55
C ARG A 77 -8.51 -13.40 -15.88
N PRO A 78 -9.53 -13.44 -16.74
CA PRO A 78 -9.40 -14.13 -18.02
C PRO A 78 -8.36 -13.44 -18.93
N GLY A 79 -7.48 -14.24 -19.54
CA GLY A 79 -6.47 -13.78 -20.49
C GLY A 79 -5.03 -14.06 -20.02
N PRO A 80 -4.02 -13.64 -20.80
CA PRO A 80 -2.62 -13.67 -20.35
C PRO A 80 -2.36 -12.59 -19.28
N PRO A 81 -1.26 -12.68 -18.52
CA PRO A 81 -0.91 -11.64 -17.54
C PRO A 81 -0.78 -10.25 -18.16
N HIS A 82 -1.50 -9.28 -17.59
CA HIS A 82 -1.57 -7.92 -18.11
C HIS A 82 -1.93 -6.90 -17.02
N PHE A 83 -1.84 -5.61 -17.34
CA PHE A 83 -2.33 -4.55 -16.47
C PHE A 83 -3.80 -4.25 -16.76
N ALA A 84 -4.66 -4.49 -15.77
CA ALA A 84 -6.06 -4.10 -15.79
C ALA A 84 -6.24 -2.74 -15.11
N ARG A 85 -7.26 -1.98 -15.51
CA ARG A 85 -7.58 -0.70 -14.87
C ARG A 85 -8.21 -0.97 -13.52
N TYR A 86 -7.72 -0.30 -12.48
CA TYR A 86 -8.31 -0.38 -11.16
C TYR A 86 -9.33 0.75 -10.97
N ALA A 87 -10.53 0.38 -10.55
CA ALA A 87 -11.62 1.31 -10.33
C ALA A 87 -12.17 1.17 -8.91
N MET A 88 -12.49 2.32 -8.31
CA MET A 88 -13.22 2.40 -7.05
C MET A 88 -14.65 2.86 -7.31
N GLY A 89 -15.53 2.51 -6.38
CA GLY A 89 -16.95 2.84 -6.43
C GLY A 89 -17.82 1.65 -6.78
N LEU A 90 -19.13 1.88 -6.78
CA LEU A 90 -20.10 0.86 -7.15
C LEU A 90 -20.08 0.70 -8.69
N PRO A 91 -19.90 -0.52 -9.23
CA PRO A 91 -19.89 -0.73 -10.67
C PRO A 91 -21.28 -0.43 -11.25
N GLY A 92 -21.34 0.53 -12.18
CA GLY A 92 -22.51 0.74 -13.03
C GLY A 92 -22.65 -0.36 -14.08
N PRO A 93 -23.81 -0.47 -14.76
CA PRO A 93 -24.03 -1.46 -15.81
C PRO A 93 -22.97 -1.42 -16.92
N GLU A 94 -22.51 -0.22 -17.30
CA GLU A 94 -21.42 -0.05 -18.30
C GLU A 94 -20.07 -0.65 -17.87
N ALA A 95 -19.85 -0.85 -16.57
CA ALA A 95 -18.58 -1.28 -16.02
C ALA A 95 -18.51 -2.80 -15.77
N ILE A 96 -19.65 -3.50 -15.89
CA ILE A 96 -19.74 -4.95 -15.69
C ILE A 96 -19.08 -5.71 -16.84
N GLU A 97 -19.33 -5.32 -18.09
CA GLU A 97 -18.75 -6.04 -19.24
C GLU A 97 -17.23 -5.93 -19.34
N PRO A 98 -16.61 -4.74 -19.18
CA PRO A 98 -15.15 -4.63 -19.14
C PRO A 98 -14.52 -5.47 -18.01
N SER A 99 -15.18 -5.54 -16.85
CA SER A 99 -14.72 -6.39 -15.76
C SER A 99 -14.77 -7.88 -16.11
N LYS A 100 -15.84 -8.34 -16.78
CA LYS A 100 -15.93 -9.72 -17.27
C LYS A 100 -14.85 -10.06 -18.30
N ARG A 101 -14.38 -9.08 -19.07
CA ARG A 101 -13.26 -9.25 -20.02
C ARG A 101 -11.87 -9.16 -19.37
N GLY A 102 -11.79 -8.89 -18.07
CA GLY A 102 -10.52 -8.71 -17.36
C GLY A 102 -9.91 -7.31 -17.49
N GLU A 103 -10.56 -6.37 -18.19
CA GLU A 103 -10.02 -5.04 -18.45
C GLU A 103 -10.08 -4.11 -17.24
N VAL A 104 -11.02 -4.37 -16.32
CA VAL A 104 -11.27 -3.55 -15.12
C VAL A 104 -11.39 -4.41 -13.87
N VAL A 105 -10.69 -4.01 -12.81
CA VAL A 105 -10.75 -4.60 -11.47
C VAL A 105 -11.37 -3.59 -10.51
N PHE A 106 -12.33 -4.03 -9.70
CA PHE A 106 -12.96 -3.20 -8.67
C PHE A 106 -12.42 -3.59 -7.30
N GLY A 107 -11.83 -2.63 -6.58
CA GLY A 107 -11.22 -2.93 -5.28
C GLY A 107 -11.89 -2.27 -4.07
N GLY A 108 -13.07 -1.69 -4.24
CA GLY A 108 -13.90 -1.23 -3.13
C GLY A 108 -14.82 -0.08 -3.50
N CYS A 109 -15.70 0.28 -2.57
CA CYS A 109 -16.69 1.35 -2.75
C CYS A 109 -16.19 2.74 -2.29
N MET A 110 -15.18 2.81 -1.41
CA MET A 110 -14.69 4.06 -0.85
C MET A 110 -13.39 4.51 -1.50
N SER A 111 -13.35 5.75 -1.99
CA SER A 111 -12.14 6.38 -2.52
C SER A 111 -11.43 7.20 -1.45
N THR A 112 -10.13 7.00 -1.34
CA THR A 112 -9.13 7.60 -0.45
C THR A 112 -8.22 8.57 -1.22
N GLY A 113 -8.19 8.48 -2.55
CA GLY A 113 -7.36 9.30 -3.43
C GLY A 113 -5.94 8.76 -3.66
N PHE A 114 -5.57 7.67 -2.99
CA PHE A 114 -4.25 7.01 -3.12
C PHE A 114 -4.35 5.61 -3.75
N GLU A 115 -5.46 5.30 -4.40
CA GLU A 115 -5.65 4.00 -5.04
C GLU A 115 -4.74 3.79 -6.24
N PRO A 116 -4.40 2.52 -6.53
CA PRO A 116 -3.76 2.22 -7.79
C PRO A 116 -4.70 2.60 -8.94
N LYS A 117 -4.14 3.04 -10.06
CA LYS A 117 -4.87 3.24 -11.31
C LYS A 117 -4.88 1.98 -12.16
N TYR A 118 -3.87 1.13 -11.97
CA TYR A 118 -3.67 -0.12 -12.68
C TYR A 118 -3.28 -1.22 -11.70
N VAL A 119 -3.74 -2.43 -11.94
CA VAL A 119 -3.30 -3.62 -11.21
C VAL A 119 -2.81 -4.66 -12.19
N TRP A 120 -1.68 -5.27 -11.87
CA TRP A 120 -1.21 -6.45 -12.56
C TRP A 120 -2.09 -7.63 -12.16
N VAL A 121 -2.65 -8.32 -13.16
CA VAL A 121 -3.47 -9.52 -13.02
C VAL A 121 -2.87 -10.66 -13.86
N TRP A 122 -3.27 -11.89 -13.56
CA TRP A 122 -2.81 -13.10 -14.25
C TRP A 122 -3.93 -14.10 -14.50
#